data_AF-A0AAD4LJ94-F1
#
_entry.id   AF-A0AAD4LJ94-F1
#
_cell.length_a   1.000
_cell.length_b   1.000
_cell.length_c   1.000
_cell.angle_alpha   90.00
_cell.angle_beta   90.00
_cell.angle_gamma   90.00
#
_symmetry.space_group_name_H-M   'P 1'
#
loop_
_entity.id
_entity.type
_entity.pdbx_description
1 polymer ?
#
loop_
_entity_poly.entity_id
_entity_poly.type
_entity_poly.pdbx_seq_one_letter_code
_entity_poly.pdbx_strand_id
1 'polypeptide(L)'
;MTSKVNIKVLKGQDAENKVLDYIKRINRPYGAVDVSANLKGTVPKPATQKILLALAEKGEVTQKTYGMRIHPARIHTIMISIIARASGKATLFVANQNTLDALPEHTIKALADETDTLVESNKVLAGELKTASAGAANEHLKNTLTLLAAELAKMRLAPTDAELAAQIAQAESKVRASPLLPSSSHCTTVLRATHNKQIAKLRAHIEPLREGTPLVSAAELDTLDADWTRWRAEWVRRRKVFYNFWALVSDSLSPPDAEQLAEDLGIEYDTPEHVELERGPLCALANVSKRR
;
A
#
# COMPACT_ATOMS: atom_id res chain seq x y z
N MET A 1 5.49 -6.91 19.85
CA MET A 1 4.82 -6.86 21.17
C MET A 1 3.89 -5.68 21.16
N THR A 2 2.58 -5.89 20.97
CA THR A 2 1.59 -4.82 21.11
C THR A 2 1.48 -4.50 22.60
N SER A 3 2.05 -3.36 22.99
CA SER A 3 1.85 -2.78 24.31
C SER A 3 0.35 -2.69 24.56
N LYS A 4 -0.17 -3.48 25.50
CA LYS A 4 -1.54 -3.37 25.99
C LYS A 4 -1.67 -1.96 26.57
N VAL A 5 -2.20 -1.04 25.77
CA VAL A 5 -2.57 0.30 26.24
C VAL A 5 -3.49 0.08 27.43
N ASN A 6 -3.10 0.54 28.61
CA ASN A 6 -3.93 0.46 29.80
C ASN A 6 -5.06 1.49 29.64
N ILE A 7 -6.20 1.05 29.11
CA ILE A 7 -7.35 1.92 28.85
C ILE A 7 -8.08 2.12 30.17
N LYS A 8 -7.99 3.34 30.72
CA LYS A 8 -8.71 3.73 31.93
C LYS A 8 -10.22 3.65 31.67
N VAL A 9 -10.88 2.68 32.30
CA VAL A 9 -12.33 2.49 32.22
C VAL A 9 -13.02 3.60 33.03
N LEU A 10 -13.84 4.40 32.36
CA LEU A 10 -14.64 5.45 32.99
C LEU A 10 -15.89 4.85 33.63
N LYS A 11 -16.34 5.43 34.76
CA LYS A 11 -17.51 4.98 35.52
C LYS A 11 -18.37 6.19 35.92
N GLY A 12 -19.64 5.95 36.22
CA GLY A 12 -20.56 6.99 36.70
C GLY A 12 -20.75 8.13 35.70
N GLN A 13 -20.81 9.36 36.21
CA GLN A 13 -21.11 10.56 35.42
C GLN A 13 -20.08 10.83 34.31
N ASP A 14 -18.80 10.52 34.55
CA ASP A 14 -17.74 10.71 33.55
C ASP A 14 -17.96 9.83 32.31
N ALA A 15 -18.49 8.61 32.51
CA ALA A 15 -18.82 7.71 31.41
C ALA A 15 -20.06 8.20 30.64
N GLU A 16 -21.04 8.73 31.36
CA GLU A 16 -22.26 9.29 30.78
C GLU A 16 -21.97 10.52 29.91
N ASN A 17 -21.20 11.48 30.44
CA ASN A 17 -20.77 12.68 29.71
C ASN A 17 -19.96 12.31 28.47
N LYS A 18 -19.05 11.33 28.57
CA LYS A 18 -18.23 10.87 27.44
C LYS A 18 -19.08 10.26 26.31
N VAL A 19 -20.09 9.47 26.66
CA VAL A 19 -21.00 8.84 25.68
C VAL A 19 -21.88 9.90 25.04
N LEU A 20 -22.40 10.84 25.82
CA LEU A 20 -23.22 11.95 25.34
C LEU A 20 -22.45 12.87 24.39
N ASP A 21 -21.25 13.31 24.77
CA ASP A 21 -20.36 14.12 23.94
C ASP A 21 -20.05 13.42 22.61
N TYR A 22 -19.79 12.12 22.67
CA TYR A 22 -19.52 11.33 21.47
C TYR A 22 -20.73 11.32 20.52
N ILE A 23 -21.94 11.10 21.04
CA ILE A 23 -23.17 11.10 20.22
C ILE A 23 -23.47 12.48 19.65
N LYS A 24 -23.34 13.55 20.45
CA LYS A 24 -23.55 14.94 19.99
C LYS A 24 -22.55 15.33 18.91
N ARG A 25 -21.27 14.97 19.07
CA ARG A 25 -20.20 15.31 18.11
C ARG A 25 -20.35 14.57 16.78
N ILE A 26 -20.67 13.28 16.80
CA ILE A 26 -20.74 12.48 15.58
C ILE A 26 -22.11 12.60 14.89
N ASN A 27 -23.18 12.80 15.66
CA ASN A 27 -24.55 13.02 15.18
C ASN A 27 -25.03 11.99 14.14
N ARG A 28 -24.58 10.74 14.27
CA ARG A 28 -25.00 9.60 13.44
C ARG A 28 -25.72 8.56 14.30
N PRO A 29 -26.74 7.87 13.77
CA PRO A 29 -27.45 6.83 14.50
C PRO A 29 -26.54 5.60 14.70
N TYR A 30 -26.28 5.24 15.96
CA TYR A 30 -25.45 4.09 16.31
C TYR A 30 -26.11 3.18 17.35
N GLY A 31 -25.77 1.89 17.31
CA GLY A 31 -26.14 0.96 18.37
C GLY A 31 -25.17 1.03 19.56
N ALA A 32 -25.58 0.49 20.71
CA ALA A 32 -24.74 0.46 21.91
C ALA A 32 -23.41 -0.32 21.71
N VAL A 33 -23.40 -1.31 20.80
CA VAL A 33 -22.20 -2.05 20.40
C VAL A 33 -21.21 -1.12 19.71
N ASP A 34 -21.69 -0.38 18.71
CA ASP A 34 -20.86 0.50 17.87
C ASP A 34 -20.28 1.65 18.70
N VAL A 35 -21.10 2.27 19.57
CA VAL A 35 -20.65 3.35 20.46
C VAL A 35 -19.54 2.85 21.40
N SER A 36 -19.70 1.68 22.02
CA SER A 36 -18.65 1.13 22.90
C SER A 36 -17.36 0.79 22.15
N ALA A 37 -17.47 0.26 20.92
CA ALA A 37 -16.33 -0.02 20.07
C ALA A 37 -15.60 1.27 19.64
N ASN A 38 -16.33 2.31 19.27
CA ASN A 38 -15.78 3.60 18.85
C ASN A 38 -15.11 4.36 20.01
N LEU A 39 -15.58 4.15 21.25
CA LEU A 39 -14.91 4.61 22.46
C LEU A 39 -13.71 3.75 22.87
N LYS A 40 -13.32 2.77 22.04
CA LYS A 40 -12.16 1.87 22.24
C LYS A 40 -12.16 1.19 23.60
N GLY A 41 -13.33 0.83 24.13
CA GLY A 41 -13.44 0.16 25.44
C GLY A 41 -13.26 1.08 26.65
N THR A 42 -13.19 2.40 26.47
CA THR A 42 -13.22 3.39 27.58
C THR A 42 -14.50 3.27 28.42
N VAL A 43 -15.62 2.94 27.75
CA VAL A 43 -16.89 2.57 28.37
C VAL A 43 -17.30 1.19 27.83
N PRO A 44 -17.41 0.14 28.68
CA PRO A 44 -17.79 -1.20 28.25
C PRO A 44 -19.22 -1.25 27.72
N LYS A 45 -19.49 -2.12 26.73
CA LYS A 45 -20.80 -2.28 26.08
C LYS A 45 -21.99 -2.33 27.06
N PRO A 46 -21.97 -3.12 28.16
CA PRO A 46 -23.10 -3.16 29.09
C PRO A 46 -23.36 -1.82 29.78
N ALA A 47 -22.30 -1.06 30.10
CA ALA A 47 -22.41 0.27 30.68
C ALA A 47 -22.92 1.28 29.63
N THR A 48 -22.37 1.25 28.42
CA THR A 48 -22.83 2.08 27.29
C THR A 48 -24.32 1.87 27.02
N GLN A 49 -24.80 0.63 27.00
CA GLN A 49 -26.22 0.34 26.77
C GLN A 49 -27.12 0.93 27.86
N LYS A 50 -26.74 0.82 29.15
CA LYS A 50 -27.50 1.41 30.25
C LYS A 50 -27.51 2.94 30.19
N ILE A 51 -26.35 3.54 29.90
CA ILE A 51 -26.18 4.99 29.77
C ILE A 51 -27.06 5.52 28.63
N LEU A 52 -27.05 4.87 27.47
CA LEU A 52 -27.86 5.30 26.31
C LEU A 52 -29.36 5.22 26.57
N LEU A 53 -29.82 4.20 27.30
CA LEU A 53 -31.22 4.10 27.72
C LEU A 53 -31.58 5.22 28.71
N ALA A 54 -30.72 5.48 29.71
CA ALA A 54 -30.94 6.56 30.67
C ALA A 54 -30.93 7.95 29.99
N LEU A 55 -30.03 8.19 29.03
CA LEU A 55 -30.00 9.43 28.25
C LEU A 55 -31.23 9.58 27.34
N ALA A 56 -31.78 8.47 26.86
CA ALA A 56 -33.03 8.47 26.10
C ALA A 56 -34.24 8.79 26.99
N GLU A 57 -34.28 8.25 28.21
CA GLU A 57 -35.32 8.58 29.21
C GLU A 57 -35.25 10.05 29.65
N LYS A 58 -34.05 10.62 29.76
CA LYS A 58 -33.83 12.05 30.03
C LYS A 58 -34.17 12.96 28.83
N GLY A 59 -34.40 12.40 27.64
CA GLY A 59 -34.70 13.15 26.42
C GLY A 59 -33.48 13.80 25.74
N GLU A 60 -32.26 13.52 26.18
CA GLU A 60 -31.03 14.07 25.58
C GLU A 60 -30.61 13.34 24.30
N VAL A 61 -31.03 12.08 24.17
CA VAL A 61 -30.76 11.21 23.02
C VAL A 61 -32.09 10.65 22.53
N THR A 62 -32.28 10.54 21.22
CA THR A 62 -33.48 9.90 20.66
C THR A 62 -33.22 8.43 20.40
N GLN A 63 -34.09 7.58 20.93
CA GLN A 63 -34.07 6.14 20.72
C GLN A 63 -35.00 5.75 19.56
N LYS A 64 -34.47 5.04 18.56
CA LYS A 64 -35.26 4.45 17.47
C LYS A 64 -35.12 2.94 17.49
N THR A 65 -36.24 2.26 17.65
CA THR A 65 -36.31 0.79 17.57
C THR A 65 -36.76 0.37 16.19
N TYR A 66 -35.89 -0.30 15.45
CA TYR A 66 -36.22 -0.88 14.15
C TYR A 66 -36.52 -2.37 14.32
N GLY A 67 -37.74 -2.77 13.95
CA GLY A 67 -38.15 -4.17 13.84
C GLY A 67 -38.08 -4.63 12.39
N MET A 68 -37.54 -5.83 12.15
CA MET A 68 -37.68 -6.48 10.84
C MET A 68 -39.16 -6.82 10.62
N ARG A 69 -39.79 -6.34 9.53
CA ARG A 69 -41.19 -6.68 9.18
C ARG A 69 -41.26 -8.12 8.69
N ILE A 70 -41.61 -9.05 9.58
CA ILE A 70 -41.89 -10.44 9.22
C ILE A 70 -43.29 -10.47 8.56
N HIS A 71 -43.38 -10.86 7.28
CA HIS A 71 -44.66 -10.98 6.59
C HIS A 71 -45.44 -12.20 7.12
N PRO A 72 -46.71 -12.04 7.57
CA PRO A 72 -47.45 -13.08 8.28
C PRO A 72 -47.94 -14.25 7.42
N ALA A 73 -47.71 -14.24 6.10
CA ALA A 73 -48.37 -15.16 5.18
C ALA A 73 -47.84 -16.61 5.18
N ARG A 74 -46.72 -16.95 5.85
CA ARG A 74 -46.14 -18.31 5.75
C ARG A 74 -45.55 -18.91 7.05
N ILE A 75 -45.84 -18.37 8.24
CA ILE A 75 -45.25 -18.90 9.48
C ILE A 75 -46.32 -19.15 10.53
N HIS A 76 -46.34 -20.38 11.06
CA HIS A 76 -47.24 -20.84 12.13
C HIS A 76 -47.11 -19.96 13.39
N THR A 77 -48.22 -19.63 14.06
CA THR A 77 -48.33 -18.67 15.18
C THR A 77 -47.30 -18.88 16.31
N ILE A 78 -46.90 -20.13 16.56
CA ILE A 78 -45.90 -20.47 17.60
C ILE A 78 -44.48 -20.12 17.14
N MET A 79 -44.15 -20.36 15.87
CA MET A 79 -42.85 -20.04 15.27
C MET A 79 -42.64 -18.53 15.14
N ILE A 80 -43.68 -17.74 14.86
CA ILE A 80 -43.60 -16.27 14.85
C ILE A 80 -43.15 -15.75 16.22
N SER A 81 -43.68 -16.30 17.32
CA SER A 81 -43.35 -15.83 18.68
C SER A 81 -41.92 -16.18 19.13
N ILE A 82 -41.35 -17.27 18.59
CA ILE A 82 -39.97 -17.71 18.85
C ILE A 82 -39.00 -16.93 17.95
N ILE A 83 -39.32 -16.80 16.66
CA ILE A 83 -38.52 -16.04 15.69
C ILE A 83 -38.50 -14.54 16.03
N ALA A 84 -39.62 -13.95 16.47
CA ALA A 84 -39.67 -12.56 16.94
C ALA A 84 -38.92 -12.34 18.27
N ARG A 85 -38.74 -13.41 19.07
CA ARG A 85 -37.87 -13.39 20.27
C ARG A 85 -36.39 -13.58 19.93
N ALA A 86 -36.08 -14.34 18.88
CA ALA A 86 -34.71 -14.66 18.44
C ALA A 86 -34.10 -13.62 17.49
N SER A 87 -34.91 -12.93 16.68
CA SER A 87 -34.45 -11.87 15.77
C SER A 87 -34.44 -10.52 16.49
N GLY A 88 -33.23 -10.06 16.85
CA GLY A 88 -33.02 -8.87 17.68
C GLY A 88 -33.60 -7.60 17.06
N LYS A 89 -34.45 -6.89 17.81
CA LYS A 89 -34.83 -5.50 17.52
C LYS A 89 -33.57 -4.64 17.61
N ALA A 90 -33.13 -4.05 16.49
CA ALA A 90 -31.99 -3.16 16.50
C ALA A 90 -32.42 -1.81 17.10
N THR A 91 -31.82 -1.45 18.23
CA THR A 91 -32.04 -0.15 18.87
C THR A 91 -30.90 0.77 18.52
N LEU A 92 -31.22 1.87 17.84
CA LEU A 92 -30.27 2.91 17.47
C LEU A 92 -30.52 4.17 18.29
N PHE A 93 -29.43 4.84 18.61
CA PHE A 93 -29.42 6.08 19.39
C PHE A 93 -28.77 7.17 18.53
N VAL A 94 -29.41 8.33 18.47
CA VAL A 94 -28.87 9.54 17.82
C VAL A 94 -29.12 10.72 18.76
N ALA A 95 -28.40 11.83 18.58
CA ALA A 95 -28.66 13.03 19.36
C ALA A 95 -30.15 13.44 19.24
N ASN A 96 -30.60 14.31 20.14
CA ASN A 96 -31.94 14.87 19.97
C ASN A 96 -31.86 16.03 18.96
N GLN A 97 -32.40 15.83 17.75
CA GLN A 97 -32.39 16.89 16.73
C GLN A 97 -33.44 17.96 16.97
N ASN A 98 -34.44 17.68 17.81
CA ASN A 98 -35.53 18.63 18.10
C ASN A 98 -35.07 19.75 19.04
N THR A 99 -33.95 19.55 19.74
CA THR A 99 -33.34 20.55 20.63
C THR A 99 -32.27 21.38 19.93
N LEU A 100 -32.03 21.16 18.64
CA LEU A 100 -31.09 21.97 17.87
C LEU A 100 -31.82 23.18 17.29
N ASP A 101 -31.32 24.38 17.57
CA ASP A 101 -31.84 25.61 16.99
C ASP A 101 -31.68 25.56 15.46
N ALA A 102 -32.78 25.75 14.74
CA ALA A 102 -32.73 25.89 13.30
C ALA A 102 -32.04 27.21 12.95
N LEU A 103 -30.90 27.12 12.27
CA LEU A 103 -30.17 28.29 11.78
C LEU A 103 -31.06 29.10 10.81
N PRO A 104 -31.10 30.44 10.93
CA PRO A 104 -31.83 31.28 9.99
C PRO A 104 -31.33 31.10 8.56
N GLU A 105 -32.22 31.12 7.57
CA GLU A 105 -31.88 30.85 6.16
C GLU A 105 -30.82 31.79 5.58
N HIS A 106 -30.77 33.05 6.01
CA HIS A 106 -29.71 33.99 5.61
C HIS A 106 -28.33 33.58 6.15
N THR A 107 -28.25 33.01 7.36
CA THR A 107 -26.98 32.51 7.92
C THR A 107 -26.51 31.24 7.23
N ILE A 108 -27.44 30.37 6.84
CA ILE A 108 -27.14 29.17 6.05
C ILE A 108 -26.54 29.58 4.71
N LYS A 109 -27.14 30.57 4.03
CA LYS A 109 -26.64 31.08 2.77
C LYS A 109 -25.25 31.72 2.91
N ALA A 110 -25.05 32.57 3.92
CA ALA A 110 -23.75 33.19 4.17
C ALA A 110 -22.64 32.16 4.44
N LEU A 111 -22.94 31.11 5.23
CA LEU A 111 -22.00 30.02 5.49
C LEU A 111 -21.73 29.15 4.26
N ALA A 112 -22.75 28.92 3.41
CA ALA A 112 -22.57 28.20 2.16
C ALA A 112 -21.61 28.96 1.23
N ASP A 113 -21.83 30.27 1.06
CA ASP A 113 -20.96 31.14 0.29
C ASP A 113 -19.52 31.13 0.86
N GLU A 114 -19.36 31.20 2.19
CA GLU A 114 -18.05 31.07 2.85
C GLU A 114 -17.39 29.72 2.56
N THR A 115 -18.13 28.60 2.65
CA THR A 115 -17.56 27.27 2.34
C THR A 115 -17.10 27.16 0.89
N ASP A 116 -17.85 27.73 -0.06
CA ASP A 116 -17.48 27.72 -1.47
C ASP A 116 -16.21 28.54 -1.72
N THR A 117 -16.08 29.70 -1.08
CA THR A 117 -14.85 30.51 -1.18
C THR A 117 -13.62 29.82 -0.57
N LEU A 118 -13.79 29.11 0.56
CA LEU A 118 -12.72 28.35 1.19
C LEU A 118 -12.31 27.13 0.35
N VAL A 119 -13.27 26.46 -0.29
CA VAL A 119 -12.99 25.34 -1.20
C VAL A 119 -12.17 25.80 -2.40
N GLU A 120 -12.53 26.91 -3.03
CA GLU A 120 -11.77 27.42 -4.18
C GLU A 120 -10.37 27.91 -3.74
N SER A 121 -10.26 28.58 -2.59
CA SER A 121 -8.96 28.99 -2.02
C SER A 121 -8.05 27.78 -1.76
N ASN A 122 -8.58 26.69 -1.19
CA ASN A 122 -7.82 25.46 -0.96
C ASN A 122 -7.36 24.79 -2.26
N LYS A 123 -8.20 24.84 -3.29
CA LYS A 123 -7.86 24.30 -4.62
C LYS A 123 -6.74 25.09 -5.28
N VAL A 124 -6.75 26.41 -5.16
CA VAL A 124 -5.66 27.29 -5.62
C VAL A 124 -4.37 26.96 -4.87
N LEU A 125 -4.40 26.94 -3.53
CA LEU A 125 -3.24 26.61 -2.69
C LEU A 125 -2.68 25.21 -2.99
N ALA A 126 -3.54 24.22 -3.26
CA ALA A 126 -3.09 22.89 -3.66
C ALA A 126 -2.37 22.90 -5.02
N GLY A 127 -2.82 23.73 -5.96
CA GLY A 127 -2.15 23.96 -7.24
C GLY A 127 -0.79 24.64 -7.08
N GLU A 128 -0.70 25.67 -6.23
CA GLU A 128 0.54 26.36 -5.88
C GLU A 128 1.54 25.43 -5.18
N LEU A 129 1.08 24.61 -4.23
CA LEU A 129 1.93 23.62 -3.57
C LEU A 129 2.44 22.58 -4.56
N LYS A 130 1.60 22.13 -5.50
CA LYS A 130 2.01 21.21 -6.57
C LYS A 130 3.09 21.83 -7.45
N THR A 131 2.89 23.05 -7.92
CA THR A 131 3.87 23.76 -8.77
C THR A 131 5.17 24.07 -8.03
N ALA A 132 5.12 24.50 -6.77
CA ALA A 132 6.31 24.72 -5.94
C ALA A 132 7.06 23.40 -5.66
N SER A 133 6.34 22.31 -5.39
CA SER A 133 6.93 20.99 -5.16
C SER A 133 7.57 20.40 -6.43
N ALA A 134 7.01 20.71 -7.60
CA ALA A 134 7.52 20.33 -8.91
C ALA A 134 8.47 21.36 -9.54
N GLY A 135 8.79 22.46 -8.84
CA GLY A 135 9.60 23.55 -9.38
C GLY A 135 10.99 23.06 -9.80
N ALA A 136 11.46 23.54 -10.95
CA ALA A 136 12.75 23.19 -11.56
C ALA A 136 13.95 23.32 -10.61
N ALA A 137 13.86 24.17 -9.58
CA ALA A 137 14.89 24.30 -8.55
C ALA A 137 15.05 23.02 -7.69
N ASN A 138 13.96 22.33 -7.34
CA ASN A 138 14.02 21.08 -6.57
C ASN A 138 14.54 19.92 -7.41
N GLU A 139 14.20 19.89 -8.70
CA GLU A 139 14.71 18.90 -9.65
C GLU A 139 16.21 19.12 -9.92
N HIS A 140 16.62 20.37 -10.16
CA HIS A 140 18.03 20.73 -10.30
C HIS A 140 18.84 20.37 -9.04
N LEU A 141 18.35 20.67 -7.84
CA LEU A 141 19.02 20.31 -6.59
C LEU A 141 19.17 18.79 -6.42
N LYS A 142 18.14 18.01 -6.75
CA LYS A 142 18.22 16.54 -6.76
C LYS A 142 19.29 16.04 -7.73
N ASN A 143 19.30 16.58 -8.95
CA ASN A 143 20.28 16.20 -9.97
C ASN A 143 21.72 16.56 -9.55
N THR A 144 21.92 17.71 -8.90
CA THR A 144 23.25 18.06 -8.37
C THR A 144 23.70 17.13 -7.23
N LEU A 145 22.78 16.72 -6.36
CA LEU A 145 23.10 15.79 -5.28
C LEU A 145 23.44 14.39 -5.80
N THR A 146 22.74 13.89 -6.83
CA THR A 146 23.04 12.60 -7.44
C THR A 146 24.40 12.60 -8.14
N LEU A 147 24.75 13.69 -8.84
CA LEU A 147 26.06 13.86 -9.46
C LEU A 147 27.19 13.88 -8.42
N LEU A 148 27.06 14.67 -7.36
CA LEU A 148 28.05 14.73 -6.27
C LEU A 148 28.20 13.38 -5.55
N ALA A 149 27.10 12.65 -5.34
CA ALA A 149 27.15 11.32 -4.76
C ALA A 149 27.88 10.31 -5.66
N ALA A 150 27.68 10.40 -6.98
CA ALA A 150 28.39 9.56 -7.95
C ALA A 150 29.89 9.88 -7.98
N GLU A 151 30.29 11.15 -7.89
CA GLU A 151 31.70 11.55 -7.79
C GLU A 151 32.36 11.02 -6.51
N LEU A 152 31.69 11.12 -5.36
CA LEU A 152 32.19 10.57 -4.09
C LEU A 152 32.34 9.05 -4.13
N ALA A 153 31.45 8.33 -4.83
CA ALA A 153 31.56 6.89 -5.02
C ALA A 153 32.78 6.50 -5.87
N LYS A 154 33.05 7.26 -6.95
CA LYS A 154 34.25 7.05 -7.79
C LYS A 154 35.54 7.25 -7.02
N MET A 155 35.61 8.30 -6.19
CA MET A 155 36.76 8.57 -5.33
C MET A 155 37.03 7.46 -4.31
N ARG A 156 35.97 6.76 -3.86
CA ARG A 156 36.09 5.63 -2.92
C ARG A 156 36.54 4.31 -3.56
N LEU A 157 36.37 4.16 -4.87
CA LEU A 157 36.76 2.96 -5.62
C LEU A 157 38.16 3.05 -6.22
N ALA A 158 38.77 4.23 -6.22
CA ALA A 158 40.14 4.40 -6.66
C ALA A 158 41.08 3.63 -5.73
N PRO A 159 41.89 2.69 -6.25
CA PRO A 159 42.83 1.94 -5.42
C PRO A 159 43.82 2.91 -4.79
N THR A 160 44.04 2.73 -3.49
CA THR A 160 45.00 3.52 -2.74
C THR A 160 46.41 3.26 -3.29
N ASP A 161 47.34 4.22 -3.17
CA ASP A 161 48.71 4.07 -3.67
C ASP A 161 49.41 2.78 -3.17
N ALA A 162 49.06 2.34 -1.95
CA ALA A 162 49.51 1.08 -1.38
C ALA A 162 49.01 -0.17 -2.13
N GLU A 163 47.78 -0.14 -2.64
CA GLU A 163 47.17 -1.25 -3.40
C GLU A 163 47.74 -1.34 -4.82
N LEU A 164 48.04 -0.19 -5.44
CA LEU A 164 48.76 -0.12 -6.72
C LEU A 164 50.18 -0.70 -6.60
N ALA A 165 50.91 -0.36 -5.53
CA ALA A 165 52.24 -0.90 -5.28
C ALA A 165 52.23 -2.44 -5.12
N ALA A 166 51.21 -3.00 -4.46
CA ALA A 166 51.06 -4.45 -4.30
C ALA A 166 50.78 -5.17 -5.62
N GLN A 167 49.95 -4.58 -6.49
CA GLN A 167 49.65 -5.15 -7.81
C GLN A 167 50.87 -5.18 -8.74
N ILE A 168 51.72 -4.13 -8.68
CA ILE A 168 52.98 -4.07 -9.44
C ILE A 168 53.94 -5.17 -8.99
N ALA A 169 54.15 -5.32 -7.68
CA ALA A 169 55.03 -6.38 -7.15
C ALA A 169 54.54 -7.79 -7.54
N GLN A 170 53.22 -8.00 -7.56
CA GLN A 170 52.64 -9.27 -7.99
C GLN A 170 52.87 -9.54 -9.49
N ALA A 171 52.72 -8.52 -10.34
CA ALA A 171 52.96 -8.62 -11.78
C ALA A 171 54.44 -8.95 -12.08
N GLU A 172 55.37 -8.29 -11.40
CA GLU A 172 56.81 -8.55 -11.55
C GLU A 172 57.17 -10.00 -11.18
N SER A 173 56.56 -10.55 -10.13
CA SER A 173 56.79 -11.96 -9.73
C SER A 173 56.31 -12.97 -10.80
N LYS A 174 55.19 -12.68 -11.47
CA LYS A 174 54.61 -13.53 -12.51
C LYS A 174 55.44 -13.54 -13.78
N VAL A 175 56.00 -12.38 -14.16
CA VAL A 175 56.89 -12.26 -15.32
C VAL A 175 58.19 -13.05 -15.09
N ARG A 176 58.70 -13.06 -13.85
CA ARG A 176 59.89 -13.84 -13.47
C ARG A 176 59.69 -15.36 -13.53
N ALA A 177 58.45 -15.84 -13.46
CA ALA A 177 58.13 -17.26 -13.34
C ALA A 177 57.87 -17.97 -14.68
N SER A 178 57.82 -17.26 -15.81
CA SER A 178 57.48 -17.86 -17.11
C SER A 178 58.74 -18.37 -17.87
N PRO A 179 58.87 -19.67 -18.17
CA PRO A 179 60.01 -20.22 -18.91
C PRO A 179 59.94 -19.93 -20.43
N LEU A 180 61.09 -19.75 -21.07
CA LEU A 180 61.28 -19.43 -22.49
C LEU A 180 61.24 -20.67 -23.43
N LEU A 181 60.33 -20.67 -24.44
CA LEU A 181 60.36 -21.19 -25.87
C LEU A 181 60.79 -22.66 -26.21
N PRO A 182 60.67 -23.26 -27.46
CA PRO A 182 60.15 -22.82 -28.80
C PRO A 182 59.32 -23.83 -29.70
N SER A 183 58.74 -23.29 -30.80
CA SER A 183 58.58 -23.76 -32.23
C SER A 183 57.78 -25.01 -32.71
N SER A 184 56.70 -24.74 -33.46
CA SER A 184 56.35 -25.31 -34.79
C SER A 184 55.82 -24.12 -35.61
N SER A 185 56.16 -23.93 -36.90
CA SER A 185 56.06 -22.59 -37.54
C SER A 185 55.14 -22.44 -38.76
N HIS A 186 54.53 -23.50 -39.32
CA HIS A 186 53.66 -23.34 -40.51
C HIS A 186 52.19 -23.76 -40.27
N CYS A 187 51.95 -24.97 -39.76
CA CYS A 187 50.61 -25.39 -39.31
C CYS A 187 50.11 -24.52 -38.14
N THR A 188 51.04 -24.15 -37.26
CA THR A 188 50.76 -23.17 -36.22
C THR A 188 50.41 -21.81 -36.79
N THR A 189 50.96 -21.35 -37.91
CA THR A 189 50.72 -19.97 -38.35
C THR A 189 49.30 -19.79 -38.88
N VAL A 190 48.75 -20.79 -39.58
CA VAL A 190 47.36 -20.76 -40.05
C VAL A 190 46.38 -20.97 -38.90
N LEU A 191 46.61 -21.98 -38.04
CA LEU A 191 45.78 -22.19 -36.85
C LEU A 191 45.89 -21.02 -35.87
N ARG A 192 47.06 -20.43 -35.71
CA ARG A 192 47.29 -19.23 -34.89
C ARG A 192 46.61 -18.04 -35.52
N ALA A 193 46.59 -17.88 -36.84
CA ALA A 193 45.85 -16.79 -37.48
C ALA A 193 44.34 -16.93 -37.28
N THR A 194 43.76 -18.13 -37.45
CA THR A 194 42.32 -18.35 -37.25
C THR A 194 41.94 -18.23 -35.78
N HIS A 195 42.68 -18.88 -34.88
CA HIS A 195 42.47 -18.73 -33.43
C HIS A 195 42.72 -17.31 -32.97
N ASN A 196 43.72 -16.58 -33.48
CA ASN A 196 43.96 -15.17 -33.12
C ASN A 196 42.80 -14.28 -33.60
N LYS A 197 42.19 -14.58 -34.75
CA LYS A 197 41.00 -13.88 -35.23
C LYS A 197 39.78 -14.16 -34.35
N GLN A 198 39.58 -15.41 -33.92
CA GLN A 198 38.54 -15.80 -32.97
C GLN A 198 38.77 -15.15 -31.60
N ILE A 199 40.01 -15.17 -31.12
CA ILE A 199 40.45 -14.54 -29.87
C ILE A 199 40.27 -13.03 -29.96
N ALA A 200 40.57 -12.40 -31.09
CA ALA A 200 40.35 -10.96 -31.28
C ALA A 200 38.87 -10.59 -31.28
N LYS A 201 38.00 -11.41 -31.89
CA LYS A 201 36.54 -11.23 -31.81
C LYS A 201 36.02 -11.39 -30.38
N LEU A 202 36.42 -12.47 -29.70
CA LEU A 202 36.02 -12.73 -28.32
C LEU A 202 36.58 -11.67 -27.38
N ARG A 203 37.82 -11.23 -27.57
CA ARG A 203 38.41 -10.11 -26.83
C ARG A 203 37.62 -8.84 -27.09
N ALA A 204 37.36 -8.44 -28.34
CA ALA A 204 36.55 -7.26 -28.63
C ALA A 204 35.13 -7.32 -28.04
N HIS A 205 34.55 -8.51 -27.86
CA HIS A 205 33.24 -8.69 -27.24
C HIS A 205 33.31 -8.72 -25.71
N ILE A 206 34.41 -9.21 -25.15
CA ILE A 206 34.65 -9.32 -23.71
C ILE A 206 35.36 -8.06 -23.17
N GLU A 207 35.99 -7.23 -24.00
CA GLU A 207 36.67 -5.99 -23.62
C GLU A 207 35.69 -5.03 -22.96
N PRO A 208 34.48 -4.76 -23.50
CA PRO A 208 33.47 -3.97 -22.80
C PRO A 208 33.05 -4.60 -21.46
N LEU A 209 33.02 -5.94 -21.38
CA LEU A 209 32.70 -6.67 -20.16
C LEU A 209 33.85 -6.66 -19.13
N ARG A 210 35.11 -6.49 -19.57
CA ARG A 210 36.33 -6.45 -18.76
C ARG A 210 36.73 -5.04 -18.34
N GLU A 211 36.44 -4.04 -19.17
CA GLU A 211 36.48 -2.62 -18.84
C GLU A 211 35.39 -2.25 -17.81
N GLY A 212 34.53 -3.21 -17.46
CA GLY A 212 33.47 -3.02 -16.46
C GLY A 212 32.32 -2.16 -16.98
N THR A 213 32.24 -1.96 -18.31
CA THR A 213 31.22 -1.15 -18.96
C THR A 213 29.88 -1.86 -18.79
N PRO A 214 28.96 -1.32 -17.98
CA PRO A 214 27.66 -1.93 -17.79
C PRO A 214 26.91 -1.89 -19.13
N LEU A 215 26.48 -3.04 -19.66
CA LEU A 215 25.72 -3.13 -20.92
C LEU A 215 24.37 -2.39 -20.85
N VAL A 216 23.91 -2.14 -19.63
CA VAL A 216 22.75 -1.32 -19.30
C VAL A 216 23.27 -0.22 -18.39
N SER A 217 23.13 1.03 -18.81
CA SER A 217 23.57 2.16 -18.01
C SER A 217 22.85 2.17 -16.66
N ALA A 218 23.47 2.77 -15.64
CA ALA A 218 22.83 2.91 -14.34
C ALA A 218 21.48 3.65 -14.43
N ALA A 219 21.39 4.63 -15.35
CA ALA A 219 20.15 5.35 -15.62
C ALA A 219 19.05 4.43 -16.19
N GLU A 220 19.38 3.52 -17.10
CA GLU A 220 18.43 2.55 -17.65
C GLU A 220 17.97 1.54 -16.58
N LEU A 221 18.87 1.10 -15.69
CA LEU A 221 18.51 0.26 -14.55
C LEU A 221 17.55 0.98 -13.59
N ASP A 222 17.83 2.26 -13.27
CA ASP A 222 16.96 3.06 -12.42
C ASP A 222 15.56 3.26 -13.04
N THR A 223 15.49 3.48 -14.36
CA THR A 223 14.21 3.55 -15.06
C THR A 223 13.46 2.22 -15.01
N LEU A 224 14.17 1.10 -15.17
CA LEU A 224 13.58 -0.23 -15.14
C LEU A 224 13.06 -0.60 -13.75
N ASP A 225 13.78 -0.24 -12.69
CA ASP A 225 13.33 -0.40 -11.30
C ASP A 225 12.12 0.48 -10.96
N ALA A 226 12.10 1.73 -11.47
CA ALA A 226 10.97 2.63 -11.31
C ALA A 226 9.72 2.11 -12.03
N ASP A 227 9.87 1.65 -13.27
CA ASP A 227 8.79 1.05 -14.05
C ASP A 227 8.30 -0.25 -13.40
N TRP A 228 9.21 -1.13 -12.97
CA TRP A 228 8.85 -2.34 -12.22
C TRP A 228 8.01 -2.00 -11.00
N THR A 229 8.46 -1.05 -10.18
CA THR A 229 7.76 -0.63 -8.97
C THR A 229 6.35 -0.10 -9.29
N ARG A 230 6.23 0.74 -10.32
CA ARG A 230 4.96 1.31 -10.77
C ARG A 230 4.00 0.23 -11.28
N TRP A 231 4.44 -0.57 -12.24
CA TRP A 231 3.59 -1.56 -12.90
C TRP A 231 3.22 -2.71 -11.97
N ARG A 232 4.12 -3.11 -11.07
CA ARG A 232 3.81 -4.09 -10.01
C ARG A 232 2.70 -3.60 -9.10
N ALA A 233 2.74 -2.33 -8.67
CA ALA A 233 1.71 -1.75 -7.81
C ALA A 233 0.36 -1.62 -8.51
N GLU A 234 0.35 -1.24 -9.79
CA GLU A 234 -0.86 -1.23 -10.63
C GLU A 234 -1.45 -2.62 -10.79
N TRP A 235 -0.62 -3.62 -11.12
CA TRP A 235 -1.05 -5.00 -11.28
C TRP A 235 -1.70 -5.56 -10.02
N VAL A 236 -1.11 -5.35 -8.82
CA VAL A 236 -1.74 -5.77 -7.55
C VAL A 236 -3.11 -5.14 -7.36
N ARG A 237 -3.22 -3.83 -7.62
CA ARG A 237 -4.48 -3.10 -7.46
C ARG A 237 -5.53 -3.64 -8.41
N ARG A 238 -5.19 -3.83 -9.69
CA ARG A 238 -6.10 -4.37 -10.71
C ARG A 238 -6.52 -5.80 -10.41
N ARG A 239 -5.57 -6.67 -10.03
CA ARG A 239 -5.85 -8.05 -9.65
C ARG A 239 -6.80 -8.13 -8.45
N LYS A 240 -6.59 -7.26 -7.44
CA LYS A 240 -7.49 -7.16 -6.28
C LYS A 240 -8.90 -6.71 -6.67
N VAL A 241 -9.02 -5.72 -7.55
CA VAL A 241 -10.31 -5.25 -8.06
C VAL A 241 -11.02 -6.37 -8.82
N PHE A 242 -10.30 -7.07 -9.69
CA PHE A 242 -10.81 -8.22 -10.42
C PHE A 242 -11.37 -9.29 -9.47
N TYR A 243 -10.58 -9.80 -8.52
CA TYR A 243 -11.05 -10.84 -7.62
C TYR A 243 -12.22 -10.41 -6.73
N ASN A 244 -12.23 -9.15 -6.27
CA ASN A 244 -13.36 -8.64 -5.50
C ASN A 244 -14.64 -8.58 -6.32
N PHE A 245 -14.56 -8.13 -7.58
CA PHE A 245 -15.71 -8.06 -8.48
C PHE A 245 -16.15 -9.45 -8.93
N TRP A 246 -15.20 -10.31 -9.28
CA TRP A 246 -15.46 -11.68 -9.68
C TRP A 246 -16.14 -12.47 -8.57
N ALA A 247 -15.67 -12.35 -7.32
CA ALA A 247 -16.31 -12.97 -6.16
C ALA A 247 -17.77 -12.54 -6.01
N LEU A 248 -18.09 -11.26 -6.20
CA LEU A 248 -19.48 -10.77 -6.13
C LEU A 248 -20.38 -11.43 -7.17
N VAL A 249 -19.86 -11.70 -8.37
CA VAL A 249 -20.59 -12.37 -9.45
C VAL A 249 -20.71 -13.87 -9.17
N SER A 250 -19.59 -14.52 -8.84
CA SER A 250 -19.52 -15.97 -8.64
C SER A 250 -20.22 -16.45 -7.37
N ASP A 251 -20.34 -15.63 -6.32
CA ASP A 251 -21.00 -15.99 -5.05
C ASP A 251 -22.48 -16.38 -5.22
N SER A 252 -23.11 -15.93 -6.30
CA SER A 252 -24.49 -16.25 -6.63
C SER A 252 -24.64 -17.50 -7.51
N LEU A 253 -23.54 -18.07 -7.98
CA LEU A 253 -23.47 -19.18 -8.93
C LEU A 253 -22.98 -20.47 -8.25
N SER A 254 -23.33 -21.62 -8.84
CA SER A 254 -22.69 -22.87 -8.46
C SER A 254 -21.25 -22.93 -9.02
N PRO A 255 -20.32 -23.67 -8.41
CA PRO A 255 -18.95 -23.76 -8.91
C PRO A 255 -18.80 -24.08 -10.41
N PRO A 256 -19.52 -25.05 -10.99
CA PRO A 256 -19.41 -25.32 -12.43
C PRO A 256 -19.99 -24.19 -13.30
N ASP A 257 -21.05 -23.51 -12.86
CA ASP A 257 -21.62 -22.39 -13.61
C ASP A 257 -20.68 -21.18 -13.60
N ALA A 258 -19.96 -20.97 -12.50
CA ALA A 258 -18.95 -19.92 -12.38
C ALA A 258 -17.72 -20.21 -13.26
N GLU A 259 -17.31 -21.49 -13.38
CA GLU A 259 -16.24 -21.91 -14.29
C GLU A 259 -16.63 -21.71 -15.76
N GLN A 260 -17.84 -22.13 -16.14
CA GLN A 260 -18.35 -21.91 -17.50
C GLN A 260 -18.42 -20.41 -17.83
N LEU A 261 -18.92 -19.58 -16.90
CA LEU A 261 -18.96 -18.14 -17.09
C LEU A 261 -17.56 -17.53 -17.21
N ALA A 262 -16.58 -18.04 -16.46
CA ALA A 262 -15.19 -17.59 -16.60
C ALA A 262 -14.64 -17.90 -17.99
N GLU A 263 -14.89 -19.10 -18.50
CA GLU A 263 -14.48 -19.53 -19.84
C GLU A 263 -15.16 -18.69 -20.93
N ASP A 264 -16.47 -18.47 -20.84
CA ASP A 264 -17.25 -17.65 -21.78
C ASP A 264 -16.76 -16.19 -21.81
N LEU A 265 -16.33 -15.66 -20.67
CA LEU A 265 -15.75 -14.32 -20.54
C LEU A 265 -14.25 -14.26 -20.90
N GLY A 266 -13.62 -15.40 -21.21
CA GLY A 266 -12.20 -15.49 -21.54
C GLY A 266 -11.28 -15.13 -20.36
N ILE A 267 -11.69 -15.45 -19.13
CA ILE A 267 -10.90 -15.18 -17.93
C ILE A 267 -9.81 -16.25 -17.80
N GLU A 268 -8.57 -15.84 -18.00
CA GLU A 268 -7.38 -16.67 -17.76
C GLU A 268 -6.83 -16.39 -16.35
N TYR A 269 -6.66 -17.45 -15.56
CA TYR A 269 -6.07 -17.37 -14.22
C TYR A 269 -4.54 -17.53 -14.25
N ASP A 270 -3.89 -17.04 -13.19
CA ASP A 270 -2.43 -17.14 -13.03
C ASP A 270 -1.96 -18.61 -13.11
N THR A 271 -1.05 -18.89 -14.05
CA THR A 271 -0.42 -20.23 -14.18
C THR A 271 0.59 -20.49 -13.05
N PRO A 272 1.05 -21.74 -12.85
CA PRO A 272 2.07 -22.06 -11.83
C PRO A 272 3.36 -21.23 -11.94
N GLU A 273 3.78 -20.90 -13.17
CA GLU A 273 4.95 -20.06 -13.43
C GLU A 273 4.80 -18.65 -12.84
N HIS A 274 3.60 -18.06 -12.94
CA HIS A 274 3.29 -16.77 -12.34
C HIS A 274 3.41 -16.81 -10.81
N VAL A 275 2.92 -17.91 -10.20
CA VAL A 275 2.98 -18.11 -8.74
C VAL A 275 4.43 -18.26 -8.27
N GLU A 276 5.27 -18.97 -9.03
CA GLU A 276 6.70 -19.12 -8.74
C GLU A 276 7.45 -17.79 -8.87
N LEU A 277 7.17 -17.02 -9.94
CA LEU A 277 7.74 -15.70 -10.14
C LEU A 277 7.40 -14.73 -9.00
N GLU A 278 6.16 -14.78 -8.49
CA GLU A 278 5.73 -13.99 -7.34
C GLU A 278 6.44 -14.35 -6.02
N ARG A 279 6.84 -15.61 -5.87
CA ARG A 279 7.62 -16.06 -4.70
C ARG A 279 9.11 -15.76 -4.85
N GLY A 280 9.54 -15.43 -6.07
CA GLY A 280 10.92 -15.12 -6.40
C GLY A 280 11.44 -13.82 -5.76
N PRO A 281 12.77 -13.63 -5.79
CA PRO A 281 13.44 -12.51 -5.14
C PRO A 281 12.99 -11.14 -5.69
N LEU A 282 12.64 -11.05 -6.97
CA LEU A 282 12.13 -9.83 -7.62
C LEU A 282 10.84 -9.30 -6.98
N CYS A 283 10.02 -10.19 -6.42
CA CYS A 283 8.76 -9.84 -5.75
C CYS A 283 8.87 -9.87 -4.22
N ALA A 284 9.76 -10.68 -3.65
CA ALA A 284 9.89 -10.85 -2.20
C ALA A 284 10.58 -9.68 -1.47
N LEU A 285 11.45 -8.93 -2.16
CA LEU A 285 12.29 -7.89 -1.56
C LEU A 285 11.53 -6.65 -1.04
N ALA A 286 10.28 -6.44 -1.45
CA ALA A 286 9.47 -5.29 -1.04
C ALA A 286 9.08 -5.28 0.46
N ASN A 287 9.27 -6.39 1.20
CA ASN A 287 8.86 -6.51 2.60
C ASN A 287 9.98 -6.26 3.64
N VAL A 288 11.21 -5.99 3.22
CA VAL A 288 12.35 -5.84 4.14
C VAL A 288 12.40 -4.43 4.79
N SER A 289 11.70 -3.43 4.23
CA SER A 289 11.74 -2.04 4.71
C SER A 289 10.84 -1.73 5.92
N LYS A 290 10.12 -2.71 6.50
CA LYS A 290 9.24 -2.52 7.68
C LYS A 290 9.80 -3.05 9.01
N ARG A 291 11.13 -3.18 9.14
CA ARG A 291 11.80 -3.37 10.45
C ARG A 291 12.49 -2.08 10.89
N ARG A 292 11.72 -1.16 11.48
CA ARG A 292 12.18 -0.21 12.48
C ARG A 292 10.98 0.25 13.31
#